data_AF-A0A0R1MSM5-F1
#
_entry.id   AF-A0A0R1MSM5-F1
#
_cell.length_a   1.000
_cell.length_b   1.000
_cell.length_c   1.000
_cell.angle_alpha   90.00
_cell.angle_beta   90.00
_cell.angle_gamma   90.00
#
_symmetry.space_group_name_H-M   'P 1'
#
loop_
_entity.id
_entity.type
_entity.pdbx_description
1 polymer ?
#
loop_
_entity_poly.entity_id
_entity_poly.type
_entity_poly.pdbx_seq_one_letter_code
_entity_poly.pdbx_strand_id
1 'polypeptide(L)'
;MTLSKGLFTSDKEYWETPRDFFNKLNDKFHFNWDLASTDNNALCKNHLTEQDDSLSIDWGGVSDRQLVPKSSLWERIEEMG
;
A
#
# COMPACT_ATOMS: atom_id res chain seq x y z
N MET A 1 -10.61 -27.91 29.32
CA MET A 1 -11.29 -26.66 28.97
C MET A 1 -11.57 -26.69 27.49
N THR A 2 -12.83 -26.76 27.09
CA THR A 2 -13.21 -26.88 25.67
C THR A 2 -13.43 -25.46 25.15
N LEU A 3 -12.60 -25.00 24.20
CA LEU A 3 -12.82 -23.72 23.54
C LEU A 3 -14.17 -23.76 22.81
N SER A 4 -15.00 -22.73 23.00
CA SER A 4 -16.24 -22.58 22.25
C SER A 4 -15.92 -22.24 20.80
N LYS A 5 -16.60 -22.91 19.86
CA LYS A 5 -16.48 -22.70 18.40
C LYS A 5 -16.72 -21.24 17.97
N GLY A 6 -17.30 -20.42 18.84
CA GLY A 6 -17.54 -18.99 18.65
C GLY A 6 -16.34 -18.07 18.89
N LEU A 7 -15.18 -18.58 19.34
CA LEU A 7 -14.03 -17.72 19.66
C LEU A 7 -13.23 -17.27 18.41
N PHE A 8 -13.45 -17.89 17.25
CA PHE A 8 -12.81 -17.56 15.97
C PHE A 8 -13.79 -17.65 14.79
N THR A 9 -14.84 -16.82 14.78
CA THR A 9 -15.85 -16.82 13.71
C THR A 9 -15.59 -15.80 12.60
N SER A 10 -14.41 -15.17 12.58
CA SER A 10 -14.02 -14.32 11.46
C SER A 10 -13.25 -15.16 10.46
N ASP A 11 -13.88 -15.50 9.34
CA ASP A 11 -13.20 -16.09 8.18
C ASP A 11 -12.26 -15.08 7.48
N LYS A 12 -12.25 -13.81 7.94
CA LYS A 12 -11.34 -12.77 7.46
C LYS A 12 -10.14 -12.65 8.38
N GLU A 13 -8.96 -12.85 7.80
CA GLU A 13 -7.66 -12.67 8.45
C GLU A 13 -7.11 -11.24 8.31
N TYR A 14 -7.79 -10.39 7.54
CA TYR A 14 -7.41 -8.99 7.30
C TYR A 14 -8.37 -8.01 7.97
N TRP A 15 -7.84 -6.84 8.32
CA TRP A 15 -8.61 -5.70 8.78
C TRP A 15 -8.51 -4.57 7.77
N GLU A 16 -9.64 -3.92 7.46
CA GLU A 16 -9.69 -2.80 6.53
C GLU A 16 -10.33 -1.58 7.18
N THR A 17 -9.88 -0.38 6.78
CA THR A 17 -10.52 0.86 7.22
C THR A 17 -11.87 1.01 6.50
N PRO A 18 -12.99 1.23 7.22
CA PRO A 18 -14.29 1.46 6.59
C PRO A 18 -14.22 2.60 5.57
N ARG A 19 -14.74 2.34 4.36
CA ARG A 19 -14.59 3.24 3.20
C ARG A 19 -15.03 4.68 3.49
N ASP A 20 -16.17 4.86 4.17
CA ASP A 20 -16.68 6.19 4.52
C ASP A 20 -15.79 6.96 5.49
N PHE A 21 -15.13 6.25 6.41
CA PHE A 21 -14.20 6.86 7.34
C PHE A 21 -12.90 7.25 6.62
N PHE A 22 -12.39 6.34 5.78
CA PHE A 22 -11.22 6.62 4.93
C PHE A 22 -11.47 7.84 4.03
N ASN A 23 -12.61 7.90 3.34
CA ASN A 23 -12.92 8.99 2.41
C ASN A 23 -12.88 10.38 3.07
N LYS A 24 -13.39 10.51 4.30
CA LYS A 24 -13.34 11.77 5.07
C LYS A 24 -11.91 12.20 5.39
N LEU A 25 -11.03 11.24 5.68
CA LEU A 25 -9.61 11.52 5.93
C LEU A 25 -8.89 11.82 4.62
N ASN A 26 -9.18 11.07 3.55
CA ASN A 26 -8.57 11.23 2.25
C ASN A 26 -8.92 12.58 1.59
N ASP A 27 -10.12 13.10 1.83
CA ASP A 27 -10.50 14.45 1.39
C ASP A 27 -9.65 15.54 2.05
N LYS A 28 -9.15 15.30 3.27
CA LYS A 28 -8.31 16.24 4.01
C LYS A 28 -6.82 16.07 3.74
N PHE A 29 -6.34 14.84 3.63
CA PHE A 29 -4.92 14.52 3.59
C PHE A 29 -4.43 14.05 2.22
N HIS A 30 -5.35 13.71 1.31
CA HIS A 30 -5.06 13.27 -0.05
C HIS A 30 -4.01 12.15 -0.11
N PHE A 31 -4.32 11.01 0.51
CA PHE A 31 -3.42 9.86 0.52
C PHE A 31 -3.12 9.36 -0.90
N ASN A 32 -1.84 9.11 -1.16
CA ASN A 32 -1.37 8.61 -2.46
C ASN A 32 -1.23 7.09 -2.50
N TRP A 33 -1.07 6.44 -1.35
CA TRP A 33 -0.68 5.03 -1.23
C TRP A 33 -1.48 4.30 -0.15
N ASP A 34 -1.76 3.03 -0.39
CA ASP A 34 -2.31 2.08 0.58
C ASP A 34 -1.33 0.91 0.76
N LEU A 35 -0.68 0.82 1.93
CA LEU A 35 0.55 0.04 2.10
C LEU A 35 0.34 -1.41 2.52
N ALA A 36 -0.89 -1.76 2.88
CA ALA A 36 -1.23 -3.07 3.41
C ALA A 36 -2.65 -3.43 2.97
N SER A 37 -2.77 -3.84 1.72
CA SER A 37 -4.05 -4.11 1.07
C SER A 37 -3.97 -5.37 0.20
N THR A 38 -5.02 -5.60 -0.55
CA THR A 38 -5.14 -6.57 -1.63
C THR A 38 -5.71 -5.83 -2.84
N ASP A 39 -5.63 -6.44 -4.02
CA ASP A 39 -6.23 -5.89 -5.23
C ASP A 39 -7.74 -5.62 -5.10
N ASN A 40 -8.41 -6.32 -4.16
CA ASN A 40 -9.85 -6.25 -3.97
C ASN A 40 -10.30 -5.22 -2.93
N ASN A 41 -9.42 -4.78 -2.02
CA ASN A 41 -9.79 -3.87 -0.93
C ASN A 41 -8.97 -2.57 -0.87
N ALA A 42 -8.15 -2.31 -1.89
CA ALA A 42 -7.34 -1.11 -1.95
C ALA A 42 -8.16 0.19 -1.72
N LEU A 43 -7.61 1.05 -0.88
CA LEU A 43 -8.15 2.36 -0.53
C LEU A 43 -7.63 3.48 -1.44
N CYS A 44 -6.41 3.30 -1.97
CA CYS A 44 -5.74 4.20 -2.89
C CYS A 44 -5.52 3.53 -4.25
N LYS A 45 -5.29 4.35 -5.30
CA LYS A 45 -4.94 3.84 -6.64
C LYS A 45 -3.60 3.11 -6.65
N ASN A 46 -2.62 3.68 -5.94
CA ASN A 46 -1.35 3.00 -5.70
C ASN A 46 -1.52 2.24 -4.39
N HIS A 47 -1.25 0.94 -4.42
CA HIS A 47 -1.34 0.11 -3.24
C HIS A 47 -0.28 -0.98 -3.29
N LEU A 48 0.00 -1.55 -2.13
CA LEU A 48 0.91 -2.66 -1.96
C LEU A 48 0.13 -3.83 -1.38
N THR A 49 0.45 -5.01 -1.88
CA THR A 49 -0.10 -6.25 -1.37
C THR A 49 0.85 -6.90 -0.37
N GLU A 50 0.38 -7.98 0.26
CA GLU A 50 1.23 -8.83 1.10
C GLU A 50 2.47 -9.34 0.35
N GLN A 51 2.40 -9.51 -0.97
CA GLN A 51 3.53 -9.97 -1.79
C GLN A 51 4.58 -8.88 -2.02
N ASP A 52 4.20 -7.60 -2.02
CA ASP A 52 5.12 -6.48 -2.26
C ASP A 52 5.96 -6.12 -1.02
N ASP A 53 5.52 -6.52 0.18
CA ASP A 53 6.13 -6.23 1.49
C ASP A 53 6.54 -4.75 1.63
N SER A 54 5.62 -3.93 2.14
CA SER A 54 5.86 -2.49 2.32
C SER A 54 7.03 -2.16 3.26
N LEU A 55 7.48 -3.10 4.10
CA LEU A 55 8.66 -2.90 4.95
C LEU A 55 9.97 -3.05 4.19
N SER A 56 9.95 -3.71 3.02
CA SER A 56 11.11 -3.94 2.17
C SER A 56 11.37 -2.83 1.14
N ILE A 57 10.42 -1.89 1.00
CA ILE A 57 10.46 -0.86 -0.04
C ILE A 57 11.36 0.31 0.36
N ASP A 58 12.11 0.82 -0.61
CA ASP A 58 12.85 2.07 -0.49
C ASP A 58 11.90 3.27 -0.61
N TRP A 59 11.49 3.79 0.54
CA TRP A 59 10.59 4.93 0.65
C TRP A 59 11.16 6.24 0.09
N GLY A 60 12.48 6.37 -0.04
CA GLY A 60 13.13 7.54 -0.62
C GLY A 60 12.81 7.74 -2.11
N GLY A 61 12.50 6.65 -2.83
CA GLY A 61 12.05 6.70 -4.22
C GLY A 61 10.53 6.82 -4.41
N VAL A 62 9.75 6.73 -3.32
CA VAL A 62 8.27 6.70 -3.37
C VAL A 62 7.66 8.10 -3.22
N SER A 63 8.36 9.01 -2.53
CA SER A 63 7.90 10.38 -2.28
C SER A 63 7.96 11.29 -3.50
N ASP A 64 8.90 11.03 -4.42
CA ASP A 64 9.16 11.89 -5.57
C ASP A 64 8.52 11.29 -6.81
N ARG A 65 7.27 11.69 -7.06
CA ARG A 65 6.53 11.57 -8.33
C ARG A 65 7.04 10.48 -9.28
N GLN A 66 6.32 9.36 -9.27
CA GLN A 66 6.41 8.27 -10.24
C GLN A 66 7.65 7.42 -10.01
N LEU A 67 7.42 6.12 -9.78
CA LEU A 67 8.45 5.10 -9.89
C LEU A 67 8.98 5.11 -11.34
N VAL A 68 9.92 6.01 -11.62
CA VAL A 68 10.78 5.88 -12.79
C VAL A 68 11.70 4.71 -12.49
N PRO A 69 11.67 3.63 -13.30
CA PRO A 69 12.55 2.50 -13.08
C PRO A 69 13.99 3.01 -13.04
N LYS A 70 14.78 2.57 -12.05
CA LYS A 70 16.18 2.99 -11.86
C LYS A 70 16.95 3.03 -13.19
N SER A 71 16.69 2.09 -14.10
CA SER A 71 17.35 2.01 -15.41
C SER A 71 17.26 3.30 -16.25
N SER A 72 16.16 4.05 -16.20
CA SER A 72 15.96 5.21 -17.08
C SER A 72 16.58 6.51 -16.56
N LEU A 73 16.97 6.58 -15.28
CA LEU A 73 17.62 7.78 -14.70
C LEU A 73 19.14 7.71 -14.78
N TRP A 74 19.76 6.53 -14.59
CA TRP A 74 21.21 6.38 -14.65
C TRP A 74 21.75 6.48 -16.09
N GLU A 75 21.02 5.93 -17.07
CA GLU A 75 21.37 6.02 -18.50
C GLU A 75 21.39 7.48 -19.00
N ARG A 76 20.48 8.32 -18.50
CA ARG A 76 20.39 9.75 -18.90
C ARG A 76 21.52 10.63 -18.34
N ILE A 77 22.14 10.22 -17.24
CA ILE A 77 23.25 10.97 -16.63
C ILE A 77 24.55 10.68 -17.37
N GLU A 78 24.73 9.47 -17.91
CA GLU A 78 25.89 9.09 -18.72
C GLU A 78 25.88 9.70 -20.13
N GLU A 79 24.70 9.91 -20.74
CA GLU A 79 24.58 10.60 -22.04
C GLU A 79 24.82 12.12 -21.97
N MET A 80 24.80 12.71 -20.78
CA MET A 80 25.05 14.14 -20.54
C MET A 80 26.51 14.46 -20.16
N GLY A 81 27.41 13.48 -20.24
CA GLY A 81 28.86 13.61 -20.02
C GLY A 81 29.66 13.49 -21.31
#